data_AF-L2GVV5-F1
#
_entry.id   AF-L2GVV5-F1
#
_cell.length_a   1.000
_cell.length_b   1.000
_cell.length_c   1.000
_cell.angle_alpha   90.00
_cell.angle_beta   90.00
_cell.angle_gamma   90.00
#
_symmetry.space_group_name_H-M   'P 1'
#
loop_
_entity.id
_entity.type
_entity.pdbx_description
1 polymer ?
#
loop_
_entity_poly.entity_id
_entity_poly.type
_entity_poly.pdbx_seq_one_letter_code
_entity_poly.pdbx_strand_id
1 'polypeptide(L)'
;MKKYLLNYLNIVHNHVDTADYDVFADECIKYIGNHRKYILLVLKSLSEFKDDNLLCMSYKIIREVNSDQSIDVCDEVLQKHIQNTNLKDSVILYLATTNKNICKVDIMETFYDKYEFNIEYCLIFNNSCYKDDFIDFLESQRPEFVERKLYAMIYTCRFYNVWEYVEDFGSEDKFRSLLVCNLFNLLVEKVQQAMNQLEGDSCKRKIQSFFRNEFCIKDAFCYRCEKFILCISKTSFFIDMVGNTRLNVQSINNFFVNFKKFMRKKDMVDEWIRDGNRERVRSALSGYVSNDEGFTLPDEVNFREAGEPRQIFVAEKETEINFDHLFDNNCLKLPADCTEP
;
A
#
# COMPACT_ATOMS: atom_id res chain seq x y z
N MET A 1 -5.59 -6.75 -35.03
CA MET A 1 -4.31 -6.45 -34.34
C MET A 1 -3.09 -6.27 -35.24
N LYS A 2 -2.65 -7.24 -36.06
CA LYS A 2 -1.41 -7.09 -36.88
C LYS A 2 -1.32 -5.77 -37.69
N LYS A 3 -2.39 -5.39 -38.40
CA LYS A 3 -2.48 -4.13 -39.16
C LYS A 3 -2.22 -2.91 -38.26
N TYR A 4 -2.83 -2.87 -37.08
CA TYR A 4 -2.70 -1.77 -36.14
C TYR A 4 -1.30 -1.68 -35.54
N LEU A 5 -0.71 -2.80 -35.12
CA LEU A 5 0.66 -2.81 -34.60
C LEU A 5 1.71 -2.40 -35.65
N LEU A 6 1.54 -2.79 -36.92
CA LEU A 6 2.41 -2.32 -37.99
C LEU A 6 2.34 -0.80 -38.21
N ASN A 7 1.23 -0.17 -37.80
CA ASN A 7 1.02 1.26 -37.87
C ASN A 7 1.10 1.93 -36.50
N TYR A 8 1.61 1.25 -35.46
CA TYR A 8 1.58 1.74 -34.08
C TYR A 8 2.13 3.16 -33.93
N LEU A 9 3.21 3.47 -34.64
CA LEU A 9 3.86 4.79 -34.62
C LEU A 9 3.06 5.89 -35.35
N ASN A 10 1.96 5.54 -36.02
CA ASN A 10 1.06 6.45 -36.73
C ASN A 10 -0.25 6.71 -35.96
N ILE A 11 -0.36 6.28 -34.70
CA ILE A 11 -1.52 6.60 -33.86
C ILE A 11 -1.64 8.12 -33.73
N VAL A 12 -2.87 8.65 -33.80
CA VAL A 12 -3.15 10.07 -33.66
C VAL A 12 -2.81 10.52 -32.24
N HIS A 13 -1.98 11.55 -32.11
CA HIS A 13 -1.45 12.04 -30.84
C HIS A 13 -2.42 12.91 -30.03
N ASN A 14 -3.50 13.38 -30.64
CA ASN A 14 -4.49 14.26 -30.01
C ASN A 14 -5.86 13.59 -29.98
N HIS A 15 -5.93 12.30 -29.63
CA HIS A 15 -7.20 11.59 -29.55
C HIS A 15 -8.08 12.20 -28.45
N VAL A 16 -9.37 12.38 -28.74
CA VAL A 16 -10.31 13.09 -27.84
C VAL A 16 -10.62 12.27 -26.58
N ASP A 17 -10.57 10.95 -26.69
CA ASP A 17 -10.84 10.02 -25.59
C ASP A 17 -9.60 9.17 -25.31
N THR A 18 -8.98 9.35 -24.15
CA THR A 18 -7.77 8.61 -23.75
C THR A 18 -8.09 7.19 -23.31
N ALA A 19 -9.36 6.87 -23.00
CA ALA A 19 -9.78 5.52 -22.63
C ALA A 19 -9.59 4.52 -23.80
N ASP A 20 -9.66 4.98 -25.04
CA ASP A 20 -9.43 4.14 -26.22
C ASP A 20 -7.98 3.62 -26.29
N TYR A 21 -7.02 4.38 -25.76
CA TYR A 21 -5.64 3.92 -25.63
C TYR A 21 -5.52 2.76 -24.64
N ASP A 22 -6.27 2.76 -23.55
CA ASP A 22 -6.25 1.67 -22.57
C ASP A 22 -6.81 0.37 -23.15
N VAL A 23 -7.96 0.45 -23.84
CA VAL A 23 -8.56 -0.70 -24.53
C VAL A 23 -7.61 -1.22 -25.61
N PHE A 24 -6.97 -0.33 -26.36
CA PHE A 24 -5.98 -0.71 -27.36
C PHE A 24 -4.73 -1.34 -26.74
N ALA A 25 -4.28 -0.85 -25.59
CA ALA A 25 -3.16 -1.40 -24.84
C ALA A 25 -3.39 -2.87 -24.46
N ASP A 26 -4.57 -3.17 -23.93
CA ASP A 26 -4.92 -4.51 -23.45
C ASP A 26 -4.95 -5.53 -24.60
N GLU A 27 -5.47 -5.13 -25.76
CA GLU A 27 -5.43 -5.94 -26.98
C GLU A 27 -4.01 -6.08 -27.54
N CYS A 28 -3.18 -5.04 -27.44
CA CYS A 28 -1.77 -5.09 -27.81
C CYS A 28 -1.00 -6.07 -26.92
N ILE A 29 -1.23 -6.05 -25.60
CA ILE A 29 -0.57 -6.95 -24.63
C ILE A 29 -0.86 -8.41 -24.98
N LYS A 30 -2.15 -8.77 -25.15
CA LYS A 30 -2.56 -10.14 -25.53
C LYS A 30 -1.89 -10.58 -26.84
N TYR A 31 -1.86 -9.71 -27.84
CA TYR A 31 -1.32 -10.05 -29.15
C TYR A 31 0.21 -10.14 -29.17
N ILE A 32 0.91 -9.17 -28.56
CA ILE A 32 2.37 -9.11 -28.49
C ILE A 32 2.93 -10.24 -27.64
N GLY A 33 2.23 -10.66 -26.57
CA GLY A 33 2.63 -11.84 -25.79
C GLY A 33 2.86 -13.09 -26.65
N ASN A 34 2.08 -13.24 -27.73
CA ASN A 34 2.21 -14.34 -28.69
C ASN A 34 3.06 -13.98 -29.94
N HIS A 35 3.37 -12.69 -30.15
CA HIS A 35 4.06 -12.17 -31.33
C HIS A 35 5.13 -11.14 -30.96
N ARG A 36 6.09 -11.55 -30.12
CA ARG A 36 7.10 -10.66 -29.51
C ARG A 36 7.84 -9.75 -30.48
N LYS A 37 7.98 -10.11 -31.77
CA LYS A 37 8.63 -9.25 -32.78
C LYS A 37 8.07 -7.82 -32.89
N TYR A 38 6.81 -7.60 -32.53
CA TYR A 38 6.20 -6.26 -32.58
C TYR A 38 6.59 -5.37 -31.39
N ILE A 39 7.24 -5.91 -30.36
CA ILE A 39 7.70 -5.11 -29.21
C ILE A 39 8.67 -4.01 -29.63
N LEU A 40 9.47 -4.23 -30.69
CA LEU A 40 10.41 -3.25 -31.22
C LEU A 40 9.71 -1.97 -31.67
N LEU A 41 8.47 -2.06 -32.16
CA LEU A 41 7.69 -0.88 -32.54
C LEU A 41 7.21 -0.09 -31.31
N VAL A 42 6.85 -0.78 -30.24
CA VAL A 42 6.47 -0.16 -28.96
C VAL A 42 7.69 0.41 -28.23
N LEU A 43 8.87 -0.20 -28.35
CA LEU A 43 10.11 0.39 -27.83
C LEU A 43 10.48 1.66 -28.59
N LYS A 44 10.36 1.63 -29.92
CA LYS A 44 10.63 2.78 -30.77
C LYS A 44 9.69 3.96 -30.48
N SER A 45 8.45 3.68 -30.11
CA SER A 45 7.48 4.73 -29.78
C SER A 45 7.90 5.59 -28.59
N LEU A 46 8.64 5.04 -27.62
CA LEU A 46 9.15 5.80 -26.48
C LEU A 46 10.09 6.95 -26.91
N SER A 47 10.68 6.89 -28.11
CA SER A 47 11.51 7.99 -28.62
C SER A 47 10.78 8.88 -29.64
N GLU A 48 9.66 8.42 -30.21
CA GLU A 48 8.97 9.10 -31.31
C GLU A 48 7.67 9.79 -30.88
N PHE A 49 6.96 9.20 -29.91
CA PHE A 49 5.77 9.82 -29.35
C PHE A 49 6.11 11.06 -28.54
N LYS A 50 5.27 12.07 -28.69
CA LYS A 50 5.31 13.33 -27.95
C LYS A 50 4.14 13.50 -26.99
N ASP A 51 3.10 12.68 -27.15
CA ASP A 51 1.93 12.70 -26.30
C ASP A 51 2.17 11.78 -25.09
N ASP A 52 1.90 12.29 -23.89
CA ASP A 52 2.18 11.58 -22.65
C ASP A 52 1.27 10.36 -22.48
N ASN A 53 0.02 10.40 -22.95
CA ASN A 53 -0.90 9.27 -22.84
C ASN A 53 -0.46 8.11 -23.74
N LEU A 54 0.00 8.40 -24.95
CA LEU A 54 0.59 7.40 -25.84
C LEU A 54 1.88 6.79 -25.29
N LEU A 55 2.70 7.59 -24.61
CA LEU A 55 3.89 7.11 -23.92
C LEU A 55 3.51 6.23 -22.71
N CYS A 56 2.54 6.63 -21.90
CA CYS A 56 1.98 5.81 -20.80
C CYS A 56 1.44 4.47 -21.31
N MET A 57 0.67 4.47 -22.40
CA MET A 57 0.21 3.25 -23.06
C MET A 57 1.39 2.37 -23.51
N SER A 58 2.43 2.97 -24.09
CA SER A 58 3.62 2.23 -24.53
C SER A 58 4.34 1.57 -23.35
N TYR A 59 4.49 2.27 -22.23
CA TYR A 59 5.04 1.72 -20.99
C TYR A 59 4.18 0.60 -20.41
N LYS A 60 2.84 0.75 -20.38
CA LYS A 60 1.90 -0.30 -19.95
C LYS A 60 2.11 -1.57 -20.77
N ILE A 61 2.11 -1.46 -22.10
CA ILE A 61 2.33 -2.60 -22.99
C ILE A 61 3.69 -3.26 -22.71
N ILE A 62 4.77 -2.47 -22.63
CA ILE A 62 6.12 -2.98 -22.38
C ILE A 62 6.20 -3.71 -21.04
N ARG A 63 5.68 -3.10 -19.97
CA ARG A 63 5.70 -3.69 -18.61
C ARG A 63 5.00 -5.04 -18.58
N GLU A 64 3.79 -5.13 -19.13
CA GLU A 64 2.96 -6.34 -19.05
C GLU A 64 3.48 -7.49 -19.93
N VAL A 65 4.20 -7.20 -21.02
CA VAL A 65 4.79 -8.24 -21.89
C VAL A 65 6.23 -8.62 -21.50
N ASN A 66 6.84 -7.91 -20.55
CA ASN A 66 8.21 -8.12 -20.05
C ASN A 66 8.32 -9.14 -18.91
N SER A 67 7.55 -10.23 -18.98
CA SER A 67 7.51 -11.24 -17.92
C SER A 67 8.84 -11.96 -17.67
N ASP A 68 9.74 -12.01 -18.65
CA ASP A 68 11.07 -12.61 -18.55
C ASP A 68 12.21 -11.59 -18.43
N GLN A 69 11.89 -10.31 -18.21
CA GLN A 69 12.85 -9.21 -18.07
C GLN A 69 13.79 -9.05 -19.28
N SER A 70 13.40 -9.56 -20.46
CA SER A 70 14.21 -9.49 -21.68
C SER A 70 14.09 -8.17 -22.44
N ILE A 71 13.11 -7.33 -22.10
CA ILE A 71 12.85 -6.06 -22.76
C ILE A 71 13.55 -4.94 -22.01
N ASP A 72 14.49 -4.31 -22.71
CA ASP A 72 15.36 -3.27 -22.17
C ASP A 72 15.08 -1.91 -22.83
N VAL A 73 14.54 -0.96 -22.05
CA VAL A 73 14.35 0.44 -22.48
C VAL A 73 15.62 1.24 -22.19
N CYS A 74 16.09 2.01 -23.17
CA CYS A 74 17.29 2.85 -23.08
C CYS A 74 17.32 3.74 -21.82
N ASP A 75 18.45 3.82 -21.12
CA ASP A 75 18.59 4.57 -19.87
C ASP A 75 18.34 6.07 -20.06
N GLU A 76 18.81 6.66 -21.17
CA GLU A 76 18.60 8.07 -21.49
C GLU A 76 17.12 8.41 -21.69
N VAL A 77 16.34 7.48 -22.24
CA VAL A 77 14.89 7.65 -22.40
C VAL A 77 14.21 7.63 -21.02
N LEU A 78 14.58 6.69 -20.16
CA LEU A 78 14.04 6.56 -18.81
C LEU A 78 14.38 7.78 -17.94
N GLN A 79 15.62 8.26 -18.00
CA GLN A 79 16.07 9.46 -17.28
C GLN A 79 15.35 10.72 -17.75
N LYS A 80 15.09 10.85 -19.05
CA LYS A 80 14.31 11.97 -19.58
C LYS A 80 12.85 11.89 -19.14
N HIS A 81 12.24 10.71 -19.22
CA HIS A 81 10.80 10.56 -18.98
C HIS A 81 10.43 10.62 -17.50
N ILE A 82 11.30 10.17 -16.58
CA ILE A 82 10.98 10.24 -15.14
C ILE A 82 10.85 11.67 -14.62
N GLN A 83 11.48 12.64 -15.31
CA GLN A 83 11.37 14.06 -15.00
C GLN A 83 10.03 14.67 -15.44
N ASN A 84 9.25 13.99 -16.28
CA ASN A 84 7.90 14.41 -16.65
C ASN A 84 6.90 13.86 -15.64
N THR A 85 6.18 14.75 -14.94
CA THR A 85 5.16 14.41 -13.95
C THR A 85 4.11 13.43 -14.47
N ASN A 86 3.70 13.51 -15.74
CA ASN A 86 2.68 12.63 -16.31
C ASN A 86 3.22 11.22 -16.63
N LEU A 87 4.54 11.08 -16.81
CA LEU A 87 5.19 9.83 -17.19
C LEU A 87 5.91 9.14 -16.03
N LYS A 88 6.17 9.88 -14.95
CA LYS A 88 6.94 9.42 -13.77
C LYS A 88 6.42 8.07 -13.26
N ASP A 89 5.11 7.96 -13.04
CA ASP A 89 4.45 6.72 -12.63
C ASP A 89 4.72 5.56 -13.59
N SER A 90 4.51 5.77 -14.89
CA SER A 90 4.72 4.75 -15.91
C SER A 90 6.18 4.28 -15.96
N VAL A 91 7.14 5.18 -15.78
CA VAL A 91 8.58 4.86 -15.73
C VAL A 91 8.91 4.07 -14.46
N ILE A 92 8.42 4.51 -13.30
CA ILE A 92 8.62 3.83 -12.01
C ILE A 92 8.08 2.40 -12.07
N LEU A 93 6.84 2.25 -12.55
CA LEU A 93 6.17 0.95 -12.67
C LEU A 93 6.86 0.03 -13.69
N TYR A 94 7.52 0.58 -14.71
CA TYR A 94 8.39 -0.21 -15.59
C TYR A 94 9.67 -0.64 -14.86
N LEU A 95 10.40 0.29 -14.25
CA LEU A 95 11.68 0.04 -13.56
C LEU A 95 11.53 -1.02 -12.45
N ALA A 96 10.39 -1.02 -11.76
CA ALA A 96 9.93 -2.06 -10.83
C ALA A 96 10.11 -3.49 -11.32
N THR A 97 9.91 -3.71 -12.62
CA THR A 97 9.92 -5.04 -13.26
C THR A 97 11.29 -5.41 -13.80
N THR A 98 12.28 -4.54 -13.65
CA THR A 98 13.64 -4.71 -14.17
C THR A 98 14.67 -4.78 -13.05
N ASN A 99 15.90 -5.17 -13.38
CA ASN A 99 17.04 -5.08 -12.46
C ASN A 99 17.81 -3.76 -12.60
N LYS A 100 17.24 -2.75 -13.30
CA LYS A 100 17.89 -1.46 -13.48
C LYS A 100 17.83 -0.64 -12.21
N ASN A 101 18.99 -0.16 -11.79
CA ASN A 101 19.15 0.78 -10.70
C ASN A 101 19.54 2.15 -11.25
N ILE A 102 18.61 2.78 -11.97
CA ILE A 102 18.74 4.12 -12.54
C ILE A 102 17.64 5.02 -11.96
N CYS A 103 17.82 6.34 -12.03
CA CYS A 103 16.86 7.31 -11.51
C CYS A 103 16.50 7.10 -10.03
N LYS A 104 17.42 6.50 -9.26
CA LYS A 104 17.23 6.18 -7.85
C LYS A 104 16.84 7.42 -7.03
N VAL A 105 17.44 8.58 -7.33
CA VAL A 105 17.11 9.83 -6.64
C VAL A 105 15.65 10.21 -6.88
N ASP A 106 15.22 10.27 -8.14
CA ASP A 106 13.84 10.61 -8.51
C ASP A 106 12.83 9.61 -7.94
N ILE A 107 13.16 8.32 -7.95
CA ILE A 107 12.34 7.26 -7.34
C ILE A 107 12.21 7.50 -5.84
N MET A 108 13.33 7.74 -5.16
CA MET A 108 13.32 7.90 -3.70
C MET A 108 12.57 9.16 -3.27
N GLU A 109 12.65 10.24 -4.04
CA GLU A 109 11.88 11.47 -3.80
C GLU A 109 10.38 11.20 -3.70
N THR A 110 9.82 10.25 -4.48
CA THR A 110 8.39 9.92 -4.41
C THR A 110 7.94 9.37 -3.06
N PHE A 111 8.83 8.72 -2.28
CA PHE A 111 8.49 8.28 -0.92
C PHE A 111 8.45 9.44 0.08
N TYR A 112 9.26 10.46 -0.18
CA TYR A 112 9.46 11.60 0.71
C TYR A 112 8.49 12.74 0.41
N ASP A 113 8.03 12.89 -0.82
CA ASP A 113 7.00 13.85 -1.20
C ASP A 113 5.60 13.33 -0.87
N LYS A 114 4.77 14.17 -0.24
CA LYS A 114 3.39 13.82 0.11
C LYS A 114 2.48 13.72 -1.11
N TYR A 115 2.73 14.53 -2.14
CA TYR A 115 1.88 14.64 -3.32
C TYR A 115 2.21 13.58 -4.38
N GLU A 116 3.43 13.04 -4.35
CA GLU A 116 3.88 11.99 -5.28
C GLU A 116 3.81 10.58 -4.66
N PHE A 117 3.55 10.46 -3.36
CA PHE A 117 3.48 9.16 -2.71
C PHE A 117 2.32 8.31 -3.26
N ASN A 118 2.68 7.22 -3.93
CA ASN A 118 1.74 6.21 -4.41
C ASN A 118 1.93 4.90 -3.63
N ILE A 119 0.84 4.36 -3.10
CA ILE A 119 0.88 3.14 -2.27
C ILE A 119 1.27 1.89 -3.09
N GLU A 120 0.94 1.85 -4.38
CA GLU A 120 1.27 0.74 -5.26
C GLU A 120 2.79 0.54 -5.39
N TYR A 121 3.53 1.65 -5.32
CA TYR A 121 4.99 1.65 -5.34
C TYR A 121 5.59 0.87 -4.17
N CYS A 122 4.93 0.87 -3.01
CA CYS A 122 5.44 0.20 -1.83
C CYS A 122 5.61 -1.31 -2.06
N LEU A 123 4.65 -1.97 -2.72
CA LEU A 123 4.75 -3.40 -3.06
C LEU A 123 5.85 -3.67 -4.07
N ILE A 124 5.93 -2.81 -5.08
CA ILE A 124 6.91 -2.86 -6.15
C ILE A 124 8.34 -2.74 -5.61
N PHE A 125 8.57 -1.74 -4.76
CA PHE A 125 9.90 -1.46 -4.25
C PHE A 125 10.34 -2.46 -3.18
N ASN A 126 9.40 -2.99 -2.39
CA ASN A 126 9.68 -4.11 -1.49
C ASN A 126 10.16 -5.39 -2.22
N ASN A 127 9.85 -5.55 -3.51
CA ASN A 127 10.15 -6.75 -4.30
C ASN A 127 11.16 -6.52 -5.44
N SER A 128 11.77 -5.34 -5.55
CA SER A 128 12.72 -4.98 -6.61
C SER A 128 14.10 -4.64 -6.05
N CYS A 129 14.99 -4.14 -6.90
CA CYS A 129 16.35 -3.74 -6.51
C CYS A 129 16.40 -2.56 -5.52
N TYR A 130 15.29 -1.87 -5.28
CA TYR A 130 15.16 -0.75 -4.33
C TYR A 130 14.76 -1.17 -2.91
N LYS A 131 14.71 -2.49 -2.63
CA LYS A 131 14.22 -3.02 -1.37
C LYS A 131 14.95 -2.47 -0.14
N ASP A 132 16.27 -2.34 -0.20
CA ASP A 132 17.05 -1.85 0.95
C ASP A 132 16.76 -0.38 1.22
N ASP A 133 16.65 0.45 0.17
CA ASP A 133 16.26 1.85 0.31
C ASP A 133 14.83 2.02 0.85
N PHE A 134 13.91 1.15 0.43
CA PHE A 134 12.56 1.11 0.98
C PHE A 134 12.54 0.74 2.47
N ILE A 135 13.40 -0.20 2.89
CA ILE A 135 13.56 -0.54 4.30
C ILE A 135 14.14 0.65 5.08
N ASP A 136 15.17 1.32 4.54
CA ASP A 136 15.76 2.51 5.16
C ASP A 136 14.74 3.64 5.34
N PHE A 137 13.83 3.82 4.37
CA PHE A 137 12.69 4.73 4.50
C PHE A 137 11.78 4.34 5.67
N LEU A 138 11.40 3.07 5.79
CA LEU A 138 10.55 2.57 6.88
C LEU A 138 11.22 2.67 8.25
N GLU A 139 12.56 2.53 8.31
CA GLU A 139 13.36 2.64 9.54
C GLU A 139 13.70 4.10 9.91
N SER A 140 13.47 5.06 9.03
CA SER A 140 13.81 6.47 9.28
C SER A 140 12.96 7.07 10.41
N GLN A 141 13.62 7.72 11.37
CA GLN A 141 12.96 8.34 12.53
C GLN A 141 12.52 9.78 12.24
N ARG A 142 11.71 9.96 11.20
CA ARG A 142 11.24 11.28 10.73
C ARG A 142 9.73 11.45 10.97
N PRO A 143 9.31 12.32 11.90
CA PRO A 143 7.89 12.51 12.25
C PRO A 143 6.99 12.91 11.08
N GLU A 144 7.52 13.66 10.11
CA GLU A 144 6.81 14.12 8.91
C GLU A 144 6.39 12.99 7.96
N PHE A 145 6.96 11.79 8.12
CA PHE A 145 6.70 10.62 7.28
C PHE A 145 5.82 9.56 7.94
N VAL A 146 5.36 9.79 9.18
CA VAL A 146 4.62 8.78 9.95
C VAL A 146 3.45 8.18 9.17
N GLU A 147 2.59 9.02 8.57
CA GLU A 147 1.43 8.54 7.82
C GLU A 147 1.82 7.66 6.62
N ARG A 148 2.80 8.11 5.81
CA ARG A 148 3.31 7.36 4.65
C ARG A 148 3.94 6.03 5.06
N LYS A 149 4.74 6.03 6.13
CA LYS A 149 5.32 4.81 6.71
C LYS A 149 4.23 3.84 7.18
N LEU A 150 3.20 4.34 7.88
CA LEU A 150 2.08 3.52 8.33
C LEU A 150 1.34 2.86 7.15
N TYR A 151 1.02 3.61 6.10
CA TYR A 151 0.44 3.06 4.87
C TYR A 151 1.33 2.01 4.21
N ALA A 152 2.61 2.33 4.04
CA ALA A 152 3.58 1.43 3.41
C ALA A 152 3.71 0.12 4.20
N MET A 153 3.77 0.17 5.54
CA MET A 153 3.85 -1.02 6.38
C MET A 153 2.58 -1.88 6.33
N ILE A 154 1.40 -1.24 6.38
CA ILE A 154 0.11 -1.95 6.26
C ILE A 154 0.02 -2.65 4.90
N TYR A 155 0.35 -1.94 3.83
CA TYR A 155 0.20 -2.46 2.48
C TYR A 155 1.24 -3.54 2.14
N THR A 156 2.46 -3.44 2.66
CA THR A 156 3.53 -4.42 2.41
C THR A 156 3.64 -5.53 3.46
N CYS A 157 2.90 -5.43 4.57
CA CYS A 157 3.03 -6.33 5.74
C CYS A 157 4.47 -6.40 6.29
N ARG A 158 5.20 -5.29 6.23
CA ARG A 158 6.55 -5.13 6.78
C ARG A 158 6.47 -4.20 7.97
N PHE A 159 6.86 -4.64 9.16
CA PHE A 159 6.61 -3.90 10.39
C PHE A 159 7.92 -3.46 11.02
N TYR A 160 8.41 -2.29 10.60
CA TYR A 160 9.64 -1.68 11.09
C TYR A 160 9.35 -0.60 12.12
N ASN A 161 10.20 -0.50 13.14
CA ASN A 161 10.10 0.48 14.22
C ASN A 161 8.67 0.67 14.79
N VAL A 162 7.91 -0.43 14.93
CA VAL A 162 6.52 -0.39 15.41
C VAL A 162 6.38 0.31 16.77
N TRP A 163 7.47 0.32 17.54
CA TRP A 163 7.57 1.01 18.81
C TRP A 163 7.36 2.52 18.73
N GLU A 164 7.67 3.16 17.60
CA GLU A 164 7.48 4.61 17.38
C GLU A 164 6.00 5.00 17.44
N TYR A 165 5.11 4.10 17.03
CA TYR A 165 3.69 4.43 16.81
C TYR A 165 2.80 4.07 17.99
N VAL A 166 3.33 3.51 19.08
CA VAL A 166 2.50 3.06 20.21
C VAL A 166 1.78 4.22 20.93
N GLU A 167 2.36 5.42 20.92
CA GLU A 167 1.73 6.61 21.50
C GLU A 167 0.65 7.19 20.58
N ASP A 168 0.77 6.94 19.27
CA ASP A 168 -0.18 7.40 18.25
C ASP A 168 -1.53 6.71 18.30
N PHE A 169 -1.67 5.61 19.07
CA PHE A 169 -2.98 5.10 19.47
C PHE A 169 -3.86 6.21 20.08
N GLY A 170 -3.25 7.16 20.77
CA GLY A 170 -3.92 8.34 21.30
C GLY A 170 -3.61 9.63 20.55
N SER A 171 -3.32 9.59 19.25
CA SER A 171 -3.23 10.79 18.41
C SER A 171 -4.56 11.56 18.43
N GLU A 172 -4.55 12.89 18.45
CA GLU A 172 -5.76 13.70 18.27
C GLU A 172 -6.35 13.55 16.87
N ASP A 173 -5.48 13.38 15.87
CA ASP A 173 -5.89 12.95 14.54
C ASP A 173 -6.44 11.51 14.60
N LYS A 174 -7.76 11.42 14.48
CA LYS A 174 -8.52 10.15 14.48
C LYS A 174 -8.09 9.23 13.34
N PHE A 175 -7.69 9.79 12.20
CA PHE A 175 -7.24 9.01 11.06
C PHE A 175 -5.94 8.30 11.40
N ARG A 176 -4.94 9.03 11.90
CA ARG A 176 -3.67 8.46 12.38
C ARG A 176 -3.87 7.43 13.49
N SER A 177 -4.72 7.73 14.47
CA SER A 177 -5.04 6.80 15.57
C SER A 177 -5.65 5.48 15.08
N LEU A 178 -6.58 5.56 14.11
CA LEU A 178 -7.15 4.38 13.45
C LEU A 178 -6.11 3.62 12.61
N LEU A 179 -5.24 4.32 11.91
CA LEU A 179 -4.23 3.71 11.06
C LEU A 179 -3.24 2.86 11.88
N VAL A 180 -2.81 3.36 13.04
CA VAL A 180 -1.98 2.60 14.00
C VAL A 180 -2.74 1.39 14.56
N CYS A 181 -4.01 1.57 14.89
CA CYS A 181 -4.89 0.48 15.32
C CYS A 181 -4.97 -0.65 14.28
N ASN A 182 -5.01 -0.29 13.00
CA ASN A 182 -5.00 -1.21 11.87
C ASN A 182 -3.63 -1.88 11.68
N LEU A 183 -2.53 -1.13 11.79
CA LEU A 183 -1.18 -1.67 11.72
C LEU A 183 -0.97 -2.79 12.74
N PHE A 184 -1.26 -2.52 14.02
CA PHE A 184 -1.08 -3.51 15.09
C PHE A 184 -2.05 -4.70 14.97
N ASN A 185 -3.26 -4.49 14.45
CA ASN A 185 -4.18 -5.58 14.14
C ASN A 185 -3.61 -6.50 13.06
N LEU A 186 -3.18 -5.93 11.94
CA LEU A 186 -2.62 -6.68 10.83
C LEU A 186 -1.36 -7.43 11.26
N LEU A 187 -0.53 -6.79 12.08
CA LEU A 187 0.62 -7.42 12.71
C LEU A 187 0.22 -8.68 13.47
N VAL A 188 -0.75 -8.58 14.38
CA VAL A 188 -1.25 -9.71 15.17
C VAL A 188 -1.77 -10.81 14.26
N GLU A 189 -2.60 -10.45 13.28
CA GLU A 189 -3.15 -11.39 12.30
C GLU A 189 -2.06 -12.15 11.55
N LYS A 190 -1.04 -11.46 11.01
CA LYS A 190 0.04 -12.11 10.25
C LYS A 190 0.90 -13.03 11.12
N VAL A 191 1.17 -12.65 12.36
CA VAL A 191 1.88 -13.51 13.31
C VAL A 191 1.05 -14.75 13.65
N GLN A 192 -0.24 -14.59 13.97
CA GLN A 192 -1.14 -15.71 14.27
C GLN A 192 -1.34 -16.64 13.07
N GLN A 193 -1.47 -16.08 11.86
CA GLN A 193 -1.52 -16.85 10.62
C GLN A 193 -0.26 -17.71 10.45
N ALA A 194 0.92 -17.13 10.63
CA ALA A 194 2.18 -17.86 10.56
C ALA A 194 2.28 -18.97 11.63
N MET A 195 1.81 -18.71 12.86
CA MET A 195 1.77 -19.71 13.93
C MET A 195 0.77 -20.85 13.69
N ASN A 196 -0.31 -20.58 12.97
CA ASN A 196 -1.33 -21.59 12.64
C ASN A 196 -0.94 -22.44 11.42
N GLN A 197 -0.15 -21.90 10.51
CA GLN A 197 0.25 -22.58 9.27
C GLN A 197 1.62 -23.26 9.35
N LEU A 198 2.50 -22.80 10.24
CA LEU A 198 3.89 -23.25 10.33
C LEU A 198 4.24 -23.61 11.76
N GLU A 199 5.22 -24.49 11.92
CA GLU A 199 5.75 -24.89 13.22
C GLU A 199 7.28 -24.71 13.28
N GLY A 200 7.82 -24.65 14.50
CA GLY A 200 9.26 -24.58 14.78
C GLY A 200 9.97 -23.46 14.01
N ASP A 201 11.13 -23.79 13.42
CA ASP A 201 12.00 -22.83 12.75
C ASP A 201 11.39 -22.20 11.49
N SER A 202 10.45 -22.88 10.83
CA SER A 202 9.76 -22.33 9.67
C SER A 202 8.80 -21.21 10.08
N CYS A 203 8.06 -21.39 11.17
CA CYS A 203 7.22 -20.36 11.77
C CYS A 203 8.08 -19.16 12.19
N LYS A 204 9.17 -19.43 12.92
CA LYS A 204 10.11 -18.41 13.36
C LYS A 204 10.59 -17.58 12.18
N ARG A 205 11.22 -18.20 11.17
CA ARG A 205 11.73 -17.52 9.96
C ARG A 205 10.68 -16.68 9.24
N LYS A 206 9.43 -17.17 9.16
CA LYS A 206 8.33 -16.40 8.56
C LYS A 206 8.04 -15.14 9.36
N ILE A 207 7.99 -15.23 10.69
CA ILE A 207 7.80 -14.08 11.56
C ILE A 207 9.01 -13.12 11.52
N GLN A 208 10.25 -13.63 11.45
CA GLN A 208 11.45 -12.79 11.27
C GLN A 208 11.48 -12.07 9.92
N SER A 209 10.68 -12.51 8.94
CA SER A 209 10.53 -11.75 7.68
C SER A 209 9.67 -10.50 7.85
N PHE A 210 8.88 -10.42 8.92
CA PHE A 210 8.00 -9.31 9.25
C PHE A 210 8.66 -8.27 10.17
N PHE A 211 9.58 -8.70 11.04
CA PHE A 211 10.22 -7.91 12.10
C PHE A 211 11.74 -7.96 12.03
N ARG A 212 12.39 -6.92 12.58
CA ARG A 212 13.78 -6.99 13.03
C ARG A 212 13.78 -6.89 14.56
N ASN A 213 14.62 -7.69 15.23
CA ASN A 213 14.86 -7.70 16.68
C ASN A 213 13.79 -8.38 17.58
N GLU A 214 13.23 -9.49 17.13
CA GLU A 214 12.25 -10.30 17.86
C GLU A 214 12.85 -11.49 18.64
N PHE A 215 12.08 -12.02 19.59
CA PHE A 215 12.37 -13.32 20.20
C PHE A 215 11.08 -14.13 20.45
N CYS A 216 11.20 -15.45 20.27
CA CYS A 216 10.13 -16.39 20.59
C CYS A 216 10.34 -16.92 22.01
N ILE A 217 9.30 -16.85 22.84
CA ILE A 217 9.26 -17.50 24.15
C ILE A 217 8.25 -18.65 24.07
N LYS A 218 8.73 -19.89 24.00
CA LYS A 218 7.88 -21.09 23.87
C LYS A 218 6.89 -20.94 22.71
N ASP A 219 5.60 -20.84 23.02
CA ASP A 219 4.48 -20.78 22.07
C ASP A 219 4.00 -19.34 21.78
N ALA A 220 4.75 -18.34 22.22
CA ALA A 220 4.44 -16.94 22.01
C ALA A 220 5.58 -16.20 21.28
N PHE A 221 5.19 -15.32 20.37
CA PHE A 221 6.04 -14.30 19.80
C PHE A 221 6.02 -13.09 20.74
N CYS A 222 7.21 -12.59 21.09
CA CYS A 222 7.34 -11.42 21.92
C CYS A 222 8.20 -10.39 21.19
N TYR A 223 7.60 -9.25 20.90
CA TYR A 223 8.31 -8.05 20.50
C TYR A 223 8.51 -7.18 21.74
N ARG A 224 9.76 -6.84 22.07
CA ARG A 224 10.08 -5.98 23.22
C ARG A 224 10.87 -4.78 22.76
N CYS A 225 10.42 -3.60 23.19
CA CYS A 225 11.20 -2.37 23.12
C CYS A 225 11.38 -1.81 24.55
N GLU A 226 11.91 -0.60 24.66
CA GLU A 226 12.09 0.08 25.95
C GLU A 226 10.76 0.42 26.63
N LYS A 227 9.70 0.72 25.86
CA LYS A 227 8.40 1.16 26.38
C LYS A 227 7.46 0.00 26.71
N PHE A 228 7.37 -1.01 25.83
CA PHE A 228 6.37 -2.07 25.94
C PHE A 228 6.87 -3.44 25.45
N ILE A 229 6.08 -4.46 25.77
CA ILE A 229 6.20 -5.83 25.29
C ILE A 229 4.87 -6.18 24.61
N LEU A 230 4.92 -6.49 23.31
CA LEU A 230 3.81 -7.06 22.56
C LEU A 230 3.97 -8.58 22.53
N CYS A 231 3.04 -9.27 23.18
CA CYS A 231 2.99 -10.72 23.22
C CYS A 231 1.88 -11.23 22.31
N ILE A 232 2.18 -12.20 21.45
CA ILE A 232 1.23 -12.80 20.51
C ILE A 232 1.36 -14.32 20.58
N SER A 233 0.24 -14.99 20.79
CA SER A 233 0.09 -16.45 20.71
C SER A 233 -0.99 -16.78 19.69
N LYS A 234 -1.18 -18.09 19.40
CA LYS A 234 -2.20 -18.56 18.46
C LYS A 234 -3.62 -18.04 18.75
N THR A 235 -3.96 -17.82 20.03
CA THR A 235 -5.32 -17.50 20.46
C THR A 235 -5.45 -16.21 21.26
N SER A 236 -4.35 -15.59 21.66
CA SER A 236 -4.37 -14.37 22.46
C SER A 236 -3.22 -13.44 22.11
N PHE A 237 -3.42 -12.15 22.34
CA PHE A 237 -2.39 -11.13 22.20
C PHE A 237 -2.62 -10.02 23.22
N PHE A 238 -1.55 -9.34 23.62
CA PHE A 238 -1.64 -8.16 24.47
C PHE A 238 -0.34 -7.35 24.39
N ILE A 239 -0.45 -6.08 24.75
CA ILE A 239 0.67 -5.17 24.99
C ILE A 239 0.74 -4.95 26.51
N ASP A 240 1.92 -5.11 27.09
CA ASP A 240 2.22 -4.77 28.48
C ASP A 240 3.33 -3.70 28.52
N MET A 241 3.26 -2.78 29.49
CA MET A 241 4.30 -1.78 29.67
C MET A 241 5.54 -2.36 30.36
N VAL A 242 6.73 -1.88 29.99
CA VAL A 242 7.98 -2.27 30.63
C VAL A 242 8.16 -1.48 31.93
N GLY A 243 8.10 -2.18 33.06
CA GLY A 243 8.28 -1.60 34.39
C GLY A 243 7.22 -0.53 34.71
N ASN A 244 7.68 0.64 35.14
CA ASN A 244 6.83 1.78 35.47
C ASN A 244 6.66 2.77 34.31
N THR A 245 7.11 2.42 33.10
CA THR A 245 6.97 3.28 31.92
C THR A 245 5.50 3.45 31.57
N ARG A 246 5.12 4.66 31.18
CA ARG A 246 3.77 5.02 30.75
C ARG A 246 3.84 5.84 29.47
N LEU A 247 2.84 5.64 28.61
CA LEU A 247 2.74 6.29 27.31
C LEU A 247 2.27 7.72 27.48
N ASN A 248 2.91 8.64 26.74
CA ASN A 248 2.44 10.00 26.64
C ASN A 248 1.54 10.14 25.41
N VAL A 249 0.22 10.18 25.63
CA VAL A 249 -0.79 10.22 24.57
C VAL A 249 -1.45 11.59 24.51
N GLN A 250 -1.81 12.06 23.32
CA GLN A 250 -2.47 13.36 23.14
C GLN A 250 -3.96 13.30 23.53
N SER A 251 -4.63 12.19 23.21
CA SER A 251 -6.05 11.95 23.47
C SER A 251 -6.25 10.58 24.10
N ILE A 252 -6.61 10.59 25.39
CA ILE A 252 -6.90 9.38 26.16
C ILE A 252 -8.14 8.66 25.62
N ASN A 253 -9.12 9.40 25.10
CA ASN A 253 -10.33 8.81 24.52
C ASN A 253 -10.01 8.03 23.23
N ASN A 254 -9.23 8.63 22.33
CA ASN A 254 -8.78 7.93 21.12
C ASN A 254 -7.90 6.72 21.47
N PHE A 255 -7.02 6.88 22.46
CA PHE A 255 -6.20 5.78 22.98
C PHE A 255 -7.08 4.65 23.47
N PHE A 256 -8.05 4.91 24.35
CA PHE A 256 -8.91 3.86 24.90
C PHE A 256 -9.69 3.13 23.81
N VAL A 257 -10.31 3.85 22.87
CA VAL A 257 -11.10 3.25 21.78
C VAL A 257 -10.24 2.31 20.92
N ASN A 258 -9.03 2.72 20.56
CA ASN A 258 -8.18 1.98 19.64
C ASN A 258 -7.29 0.93 20.33
N PHE A 259 -6.87 1.18 21.58
CA PHE A 259 -5.92 0.35 22.31
C PHE A 259 -6.59 -0.73 23.18
N LYS A 260 -7.86 -0.56 23.60
CA LYS A 260 -8.55 -1.49 24.54
C LYS A 260 -8.36 -2.96 24.19
N LYS A 261 -8.45 -3.33 22.90
CA LYS A 261 -8.31 -4.71 22.44
C LYS A 261 -6.92 -5.31 22.67
N PHE A 262 -5.88 -4.47 22.80
CA PHE A 262 -4.51 -4.88 23.09
C PHE A 262 -4.21 -4.92 24.60
N MET A 263 -5.15 -4.51 25.46
CA MET A 263 -4.93 -4.57 26.90
C MET A 263 -4.93 -6.01 27.40
N ARG A 264 -3.98 -6.35 28.27
CA ARG A 264 -3.94 -7.68 28.93
C ARG A 264 -5.20 -8.03 29.72
N LYS A 265 -5.89 -7.01 30.25
CA LYS A 265 -7.13 -7.15 31.02
C LYS A 265 -8.38 -6.79 30.20
N LYS A 266 -8.33 -6.90 28.87
CA LYS A 266 -9.45 -6.52 27.97
C LYS A 266 -10.81 -7.03 28.47
N ASP A 267 -10.93 -8.32 28.75
CA ASP A 267 -12.22 -8.92 29.14
C ASP A 267 -12.76 -8.34 30.46
N MET A 268 -11.87 -8.08 31.43
CA MET A 268 -12.25 -7.41 32.69
C MET A 268 -12.63 -5.95 32.45
N VAL A 269 -11.94 -5.26 31.54
CA VAL A 269 -12.25 -3.88 31.16
C VAL A 269 -13.62 -3.82 30.49
N ASP A 270 -13.94 -4.76 29.59
CA ASP A 270 -15.26 -4.87 28.96
C ASP A 270 -16.36 -5.16 29.98
N GLU A 271 -16.10 -6.00 30.98
CA GLU A 271 -17.00 -6.22 32.13
C GLU A 271 -17.22 -4.94 32.94
N TRP A 272 -16.16 -4.22 33.31
CA TRP A 272 -16.27 -2.97 34.07
C TRP A 272 -16.97 -1.86 33.31
N ILE A 273 -16.85 -1.81 31.98
CA ILE A 273 -17.63 -0.88 31.14
C ILE A 273 -19.12 -1.22 31.25
N ARG A 274 -19.49 -2.50 31.09
CA ARG A 274 -20.88 -2.96 31.19
C ARG A 274 -21.48 -2.67 32.57
N ASP A 275 -20.69 -2.84 33.62
CA ASP A 275 -21.10 -2.58 35.00
C ASP A 275 -21.06 -1.08 35.38
N GLY A 276 -20.63 -0.20 34.47
CA GLY A 276 -20.48 1.23 34.74
C GLY A 276 -19.37 1.56 35.75
N ASN A 277 -18.43 0.64 36.02
CA ASN A 277 -17.38 0.79 37.02
C ASN A 277 -16.21 1.66 36.50
N ARG A 278 -16.44 2.97 36.50
CA ARG A 278 -15.50 3.98 35.96
C ARG A 278 -14.14 3.98 36.63
N GLU A 279 -14.10 3.77 37.94
CA GLU A 279 -12.85 3.77 38.72
C GLU A 279 -11.92 2.63 38.32
N ARG A 280 -12.47 1.42 38.13
CA ARG A 280 -11.68 0.27 37.70
C ARG A 280 -11.17 0.41 36.26
N VAL A 281 -11.99 0.97 35.35
CA VAL A 281 -11.56 1.29 33.98
C VAL A 281 -10.41 2.29 33.99
N ARG A 282 -10.52 3.37 34.79
CA ARG A 282 -9.46 4.37 34.94
C ARG A 282 -8.18 3.76 35.53
N SER A 283 -8.31 2.93 36.57
CA SER A 283 -7.16 2.24 37.18
C SER A 283 -6.47 1.28 36.21
N ALA A 284 -7.19 0.67 35.27
CA ALA A 284 -6.58 -0.14 34.22
C ALA A 284 -5.86 0.72 33.19
N LEU A 285 -6.47 1.84 32.78
CA LEU A 285 -5.89 2.82 31.84
C LEU A 285 -4.59 3.44 32.38
N SER A 286 -4.52 3.80 33.66
CA SER A 286 -3.32 4.35 34.29
C SER A 286 -2.14 3.36 34.35
N GLY A 287 -2.39 2.07 34.08
CA GLY A 287 -1.35 1.09 33.81
C GLY A 287 -0.61 1.32 32.48
N TYR A 288 -1.20 2.09 31.56
CA TYR A 288 -0.68 2.31 30.21
C TYR A 288 -0.32 3.77 29.92
N VAL A 289 -1.07 4.75 30.43
CA VAL A 289 -0.88 6.19 30.11
C VAL A 289 -0.45 7.02 31.31
N SER A 290 0.35 8.07 31.08
CA SER A 290 0.93 8.91 32.13
C SER A 290 -0.06 9.91 32.75
N ASN A 291 -0.99 10.43 31.94
CA ASN A 291 -2.05 11.34 32.36
C ASN A 291 -3.40 10.72 31.97
N ASP A 292 -4.28 10.47 32.94
CA ASP A 292 -5.65 9.98 32.73
C ASP A 292 -6.71 11.07 33.03
N GLU A 293 -6.26 12.28 33.36
CA GLU A 293 -7.09 13.47 33.58
C GLU A 293 -7.81 13.84 32.27
N GLY A 294 -9.14 13.80 32.29
CA GLY A 294 -9.99 14.10 31.11
C GLY A 294 -10.59 12.88 30.40
N PHE A 295 -10.30 11.65 30.85
CA PHE A 295 -11.01 10.47 30.32
C PHE A 295 -12.51 10.53 30.64
N THR A 296 -13.32 10.49 29.57
CA THR A 296 -14.76 10.32 29.64
C THR A 296 -15.10 8.99 29.01
N LEU A 297 -15.74 8.09 29.79
CA LEU A 297 -16.34 6.88 29.22
C LEU A 297 -17.31 7.32 28.10
N PRO A 298 -17.15 6.80 26.88
CA PRO A 298 -18.10 7.11 25.82
C PRO A 298 -19.48 6.60 26.24
N ASP A 299 -20.49 7.48 26.22
CA ASP A 299 -21.88 7.08 26.36
C ASP A 299 -22.23 6.22 25.14
N GLU A 300 -22.47 4.93 25.37
CA GLU A 300 -22.92 3.91 24.40
C GLU A 300 -22.52 4.16 22.93
N VAL A 301 -21.22 4.08 22.62
CA VAL A 301 -20.80 4.03 21.22
C VAL A 301 -21.13 2.65 20.69
N ASN A 302 -22.13 2.60 19.80
CA ASN A 302 -22.44 1.48 18.93
C ASN A 302 -21.14 0.91 18.31
N PHE A 303 -20.66 -0.19 18.87
CA PHE A 303 -19.71 -1.09 18.20
C PHE A 303 -20.48 -1.84 17.09
N ARG A 304 -20.92 -1.12 16.05
CA ARG A 304 -21.42 -1.76 14.83
C ARG A 304 -20.25 -1.95 13.90
N GLU A 305 -19.93 -3.22 13.67
CA GLU A 305 -19.08 -3.70 12.59
C GLU A 305 -19.49 -3.00 11.29
N ALA A 306 -18.55 -2.28 10.69
CA ALA A 306 -18.73 -1.73 9.35
C ALA A 306 -18.92 -2.90 8.39
N GLY A 307 -20.15 -3.06 7.90
CA GLY A 307 -20.50 -4.10 6.94
C GLY A 307 -19.68 -3.94 5.66
N GLU A 308 -19.27 -5.09 5.11
CA GLU A 308 -18.55 -5.18 3.85
C GLU A 308 -19.35 -4.52 2.71
N PRO A 309 -18.70 -3.76 1.82
CA PRO A 309 -19.35 -3.26 0.62
C PRO A 309 -19.61 -4.42 -0.35
N ARG A 310 -20.89 -4.66 -0.67
CA ARG A 310 -21.27 -5.56 -1.77
C ARG A 310 -20.88 -4.92 -3.11
N GLN A 311 -19.89 -5.51 -3.79
CA GLN A 311 -19.60 -5.18 -5.17
C GLN A 311 -20.65 -5.83 -6.09
N ILE A 312 -21.32 -5.01 -6.89
CA ILE A 312 -22.17 -5.47 -8.01
C ILE A 312 -21.26 -5.52 -9.23
N PHE A 313 -20.94 -6.73 -9.69
CA PHE A 313 -20.29 -6.93 -10.98
C PHE A 313 -21.32 -6.84 -12.10
N VAL A 314 -21.18 -5.85 -12.98
CA VAL A 314 -21.86 -5.81 -14.27
C VAL A 314 -20.91 -6.43 -15.29
N ALA A 315 -21.35 -7.49 -15.95
CA ALA A 315 -20.61 -8.11 -17.02
C ALA A 315 -20.81 -7.32 -18.32
N GLU A 316 -19.73 -6.73 -18.84
CA GLU A 316 -19.71 -6.11 -20.16
C GLU A 316 -19.66 -7.19 -21.25
N LYS A 317 -20.43 -6.98 -22.32
CA LYS A 317 -20.46 -7.85 -23.49
C LYS A 317 -19.30 -7.49 -24.42
N GLU A 318 -18.58 -8.50 -24.88
CA GLU A 318 -17.56 -8.38 -25.92
C GLU A 318 -18.15 -7.79 -27.21
N THR A 319 -17.75 -6.56 -27.54
CA THR A 319 -17.92 -5.95 -28.85
C THR A 319 -16.75 -6.31 -29.76
N GLU A 320 -17.04 -6.43 -31.05
CA GLU A 320 -16.03 -6.66 -32.09
C GLU A 320 -15.14 -5.42 -32.21
N ILE A 321 -13.86 -5.54 -31.84
CA ILE A 321 -13.00 -4.38 -31.58
C ILE A 321 -12.39 -3.84 -32.90
N ASN A 322 -12.76 -2.61 -33.27
CA ASN A 322 -12.17 -1.86 -34.39
C ASN A 322 -11.45 -0.60 -33.87
N PHE A 323 -10.16 -0.48 -34.18
CA PHE A 323 -9.30 0.63 -33.76
C PHE A 323 -9.00 1.65 -34.86
N ASP A 324 -9.64 1.57 -36.03
CA ASP A 324 -9.34 2.48 -37.16
C ASP A 324 -9.42 3.97 -36.76
N HIS A 325 -10.32 4.32 -35.82
CA HIS A 325 -10.45 5.68 -35.25
C HIS A 325 -9.19 6.19 -34.53
N LEU A 326 -8.34 5.31 -33.99
CA LEU A 326 -7.05 5.70 -33.39
C LEU A 326 -6.01 6.12 -34.45
N PHE A 327 -6.23 5.77 -35.72
CA PHE A 327 -5.31 6.00 -36.82
C PHE A 327 -5.87 6.99 -37.87
N ASP A 328 -7.15 7.32 -37.77
CA ASP A 328 -7.83 8.29 -38.63
C ASP A 328 -8.03 9.63 -37.88
N ASN A 329 -7.72 10.76 -38.51
CA ASN A 329 -7.97 12.10 -37.93
C ASN A 329 -9.48 12.46 -37.79
N ASN A 330 -10.39 11.54 -38.11
CA ASN A 330 -11.82 11.77 -38.08
C ASN A 330 -12.42 11.19 -36.79
N CYS A 331 -12.73 12.07 -35.84
CA CYS A 331 -13.41 11.74 -34.59
C CYS A 331 -14.72 10.96 -34.83
N LEU A 332 -14.82 9.74 -34.27
CA LEU A 332 -16.08 9.04 -34.10
C LEU A 332 -16.60 9.26 -32.67
N LYS A 333 -17.14 10.44 -32.41
CA LYS A 333 -18.31 10.54 -31.51
C LYS A 333 -19.49 10.92 -32.38
N LEU A 334 -20.31 9.92 -32.72
CA LEU A 334 -21.68 10.19 -33.12
C LEU A 334 -22.38 10.86 -31.92
N PRO A 335 -23.10 11.97 -32.12
CA PRO A 335 -23.82 12.67 -31.06
C PRO A 335 -25.04 11.83 -30.66
N ALA A 336 -24.84 10.82 -29.81
CA ALA A 336 -25.93 9.98 -29.31
C ALA A 336 -25.86 9.70 -27.79
N ASP A 337 -24.73 9.94 -27.12
CA ASP A 337 -24.63 9.77 -25.66
C ASP A 337 -24.78 11.08 -24.86
N CYS A 338 -25.42 12.08 -25.46
CA CYS A 338 -25.92 13.25 -24.74
C CYS A 338 -27.45 13.24 -24.73
N THR A 339 -28.01 12.43 -23.82
CA THR A 339 -29.37 12.61 -23.24
C THR A 339 -29.22 12.26 -21.76
N GLU A 340 -28.81 13.23 -20.93
CA GLU A 340 -29.63 14.13 -20.09
C GLU A 340 -30.23 13.44 -18.84
N PRO A 341 -30.38 14.10 -17.67
CA PRO A 341 -29.83 15.38 -17.18
C PRO A 341 -28.86 15.26 -15.98
#